data_AF-A0A2A6C4D0-F1
#
_entry.id   AF-A0A2A6C4D0-F1
#
_cell.length_a   1.000
_cell.length_b   1.000
_cell.length_c   1.000
_cell.angle_alpha   90.00
_cell.angle_beta   90.00
_cell.angle_gamma   90.00
#
_symmetry.space_group_name_H-M   'P 1'
#
loop_
_entity.id
_entity.type
_entity.pdbx_description
1 polymer ?
#
loop_
_entity_poly.entity_id
_entity_poly.type
_entity_poly.pdbx_seq_one_letter_code
_entity_poly.pdbx_strand_id
1 'polypeptide(L)'
;MPHKMDVELGKEVGFTTRHEERGGSVLKFCTDGWLLREMEKDQLLNDYGVIIVDGVHERTLHIDVLLGKLKALFHQRKDLKIIVIGEDLGTHKFMLFFDRHYLISTLPRVETPPTIVHAPHQCLLPVESAIETICGLKDKEGNILVLLATSDDVDKACKEIGRRMDELVCVRLYPGVTLEELVLTRSIERSELECGINHKRRRY
;
A
#
# COMPACT_ATOMS: atom_id res chain seq x y z
N MET A 1 -3.47 5.71 8.68
CA MET A 1 -2.79 7.02 8.67
C MET A 1 -3.53 8.11 9.47
N PRO A 2 -4.86 8.35 9.38
CA PRO A 2 -5.53 9.43 10.14
C PRO A 2 -5.43 9.28 11.66
N HIS A 3 -5.48 8.04 12.14
CA HIS A 3 -5.29 7.65 13.54
C HIS A 3 -3.92 8.02 14.13
N LYS A 4 -2.91 8.36 13.31
CA LYS A 4 -1.60 8.79 13.80
C LYS A 4 -1.50 10.30 14.02
N MET A 5 -2.39 11.10 13.44
CA MET A 5 -2.37 12.57 13.58
C MET A 5 -3.52 13.11 14.44
N ASP A 6 -4.44 12.27 14.92
CA ASP A 6 -5.64 12.67 15.68
C ASP A 6 -6.49 13.73 14.95
N VAL A 7 -6.53 13.63 13.61
CA VAL A 7 -7.25 14.55 12.73
C VAL A 7 -8.43 13.86 12.05
N GLU A 8 -9.50 14.62 11.86
CA GLU A 8 -10.68 14.14 11.16
C GLU A 8 -10.43 14.04 9.64
N LEU A 9 -10.63 12.83 9.10
CA LEU A 9 -10.70 12.59 7.65
C LEU A 9 -11.77 13.47 7.02
N GLY A 10 -11.44 14.14 5.92
CA GLY A 10 -12.37 15.03 5.22
C GLY A 10 -12.18 16.51 5.54
N LYS A 11 -11.45 16.85 6.61
CA LYS A 11 -11.18 18.25 7.02
C LYS A 11 -9.74 18.65 6.71
N GLU A 12 -8.79 18.20 7.51
CA GLU A 12 -7.37 18.54 7.32
C GLU A 12 -6.68 17.56 6.37
N VAL A 13 -7.06 16.28 6.47
CA VAL A 13 -6.54 15.20 5.63
C VAL A 13 -7.64 14.64 4.75
N GLY A 14 -7.41 14.69 3.45
CA GLY A 14 -8.32 14.21 2.42
C GLY A 14 -7.69 13.16 1.53
N PHE A 15 -8.53 12.51 0.73
CA PHE A 15 -8.07 11.65 -0.34
C PHE A 15 -8.97 11.70 -1.55
N THR A 16 -8.40 11.49 -2.73
CA THR A 16 -9.13 11.44 -3.99
C THR A 16 -8.62 10.33 -4.87
N THR A 17 -9.50 9.41 -5.20
CA THR A 17 -9.27 8.33 -6.14
C THR A 17 -10.13 8.53 -7.38
N ARG A 18 -10.13 7.58 -8.32
CA ARG A 18 -11.07 7.59 -9.45
C ARG A 18 -12.53 7.48 -9.01
N HIS A 19 -12.81 6.82 -7.89
CA HIS A 19 -14.16 6.42 -7.48
C HIS A 19 -14.68 7.18 -6.26
N GLU A 20 -13.80 7.72 -5.43
CA GLU A 20 -14.16 8.39 -4.18
C GLU A 20 -13.34 9.66 -4.00
N GLU A 21 -14.01 10.73 -3.59
CA GLU A 21 -13.38 11.98 -3.15
C GLU A 21 -13.84 12.31 -1.74
N ARG A 22 -12.89 12.50 -0.84
CA ARG A 22 -13.10 13.13 0.46
C ARG A 22 -12.20 14.34 0.56
N GLY A 23 -12.80 15.46 0.94
CA GLY A 23 -12.14 16.76 1.06
C GLY A 23 -10.94 16.73 2.00
N GLY A 24 -10.15 17.78 1.98
CA GLY A 24 -8.96 17.95 2.83
C GLY A 24 -8.28 19.25 2.48
N SER A 25 -7.98 20.09 3.47
CA SER A 25 -7.41 21.42 3.26
C SER A 25 -5.89 21.50 3.42
N VAL A 26 -5.26 20.51 4.07
CA VAL A 26 -3.82 20.55 4.39
C VAL A 26 -3.05 19.45 3.68
N LEU A 27 -3.56 18.22 3.68
CA LEU A 27 -2.93 17.08 3.05
C LEU A 27 -3.94 16.32 2.21
N LYS A 28 -3.65 16.14 0.91
CA LYS A 28 -4.50 15.40 -0.01
C LYS A 28 -3.75 14.23 -0.61
N PHE A 29 -4.19 13.01 -0.30
CA PHE A 29 -3.72 11.82 -0.99
C PHE A 29 -4.46 11.67 -2.31
N CYS A 30 -3.76 11.47 -3.41
CA CYS A 30 -4.44 11.27 -4.69
C CYS A 30 -3.72 10.27 -5.57
N THR A 31 -4.44 9.69 -6.53
CA THR A 31 -3.81 8.89 -7.58
C THR A 31 -3.10 9.80 -8.56
N ASP A 32 -2.00 9.33 -9.14
CA ASP A 32 -1.23 10.00 -10.19
C ASP A 32 -2.11 10.52 -11.35
N GLY A 33 -3.05 9.70 -11.83
CA GLY A 33 -3.99 10.07 -12.88
C GLY A 33 -5.07 11.09 -12.45
N TRP A 34 -5.29 11.28 -11.15
CA TRP A 34 -6.12 12.39 -10.67
C TRP A 34 -5.32 13.69 -10.71
N LEU A 35 -4.10 13.69 -10.17
CA LEU A 35 -3.25 14.87 -10.17
C LEU A 35 -2.94 15.37 -11.59
N LEU A 36 -2.72 14.44 -12.53
CA LEU A 36 -2.55 14.78 -13.94
C LEU A 36 -3.75 15.54 -14.54
N ARG A 37 -4.98 15.14 -14.18
CA ARG A 37 -6.21 15.82 -14.61
C ARG A 37 -6.38 17.17 -13.91
N GLU A 38 -5.94 17.27 -12.67
CA GLU A 38 -5.93 18.55 -11.95
C GLU A 38 -4.98 19.55 -12.63
N MET A 39 -3.81 19.11 -13.07
CA MET A 39 -2.86 19.92 -13.85
C MET A 39 -3.40 20.37 -15.22
N GLU A 40 -4.44 19.72 -15.74
CA GLU A 40 -5.11 20.19 -16.97
C GLU A 40 -6.02 21.39 -16.70
N LYS A 41 -6.57 21.49 -15.49
CA LYS A 41 -7.41 22.61 -15.06
C LYS A 41 -6.58 23.77 -14.55
N ASP A 42 -5.61 23.48 -13.69
CA ASP A 42 -4.62 24.45 -13.21
C ASP A 42 -3.20 23.94 -13.48
N GLN A 43 -2.61 24.42 -14.57
CA GLN A 43 -1.27 24.05 -15.00
C GLN A 43 -0.19 24.45 -13.98
N LEU A 44 -0.46 25.45 -13.14
CA LEU A 44 0.49 25.95 -12.15
C LEU A 44 0.32 25.31 -10.77
N LEU A 45 -0.77 24.55 -10.56
CA LEU A 45 -1.11 23.91 -9.28
C LEU A 45 -1.00 24.91 -8.12
N ASN A 46 -1.66 26.07 -8.24
CA ASN A 46 -1.45 27.21 -7.33
C ASN A 46 -1.88 26.92 -5.88
N ASP A 47 -2.80 25.99 -5.70
CA ASP A 47 -3.28 25.57 -4.37
C ASP A 47 -2.28 24.66 -3.63
N TYR A 48 -1.18 24.27 -4.26
CA TYR A 48 -0.22 23.31 -3.73
C TYR A 48 1.14 23.98 -3.46
N GLY A 49 1.58 23.95 -2.20
CA GLY A 49 2.95 24.36 -1.82
C GLY A 49 3.98 23.23 -1.90
N VAL A 50 3.53 21.98 -1.74
CA VAL A 50 4.37 20.79 -1.78
C VAL A 50 3.65 19.67 -2.52
N ILE A 51 4.37 18.99 -3.40
CA ILE A 51 3.90 17.77 -4.08
C ILE A 51 4.85 16.63 -3.72
N ILE A 52 4.29 15.52 -3.26
CA ILE A 52 5.04 14.29 -2.97
C ILE A 52 4.58 13.22 -3.96
N VAL A 53 5.50 12.75 -4.78
CA VAL A 53 5.28 11.62 -5.70
C VAL A 53 5.93 10.39 -5.09
N ASP A 54 5.11 9.47 -4.60
CA ASP A 54 5.54 8.22 -4.00
C ASP A 54 5.51 7.06 -5.01
N GLY A 55 6.28 6.00 -4.74
CA GLY A 55 6.25 4.78 -5.55
C GLY A 55 6.81 4.92 -6.97
N VAL A 56 7.67 5.91 -7.27
CA VAL A 56 8.08 6.15 -8.67
C VAL A 56 8.90 5.02 -9.32
N HIS A 57 9.36 4.07 -8.52
CA HIS A 57 10.01 2.84 -8.97
C HIS A 57 9.05 1.91 -9.73
N GLU A 58 7.73 2.06 -9.56
CA GLU A 58 6.72 1.32 -10.33
C GLU A 58 6.69 1.71 -11.81
N ARG A 59 7.25 2.88 -12.18
CA ARG A 59 7.40 3.35 -13.57
C ARG A 59 6.12 3.28 -14.40
N THR A 60 4.98 3.64 -13.80
CA THR A 60 3.72 3.73 -14.53
C THR A 60 3.77 4.86 -15.56
N LEU A 61 2.97 4.75 -16.64
CA LEU A 61 2.87 5.82 -17.66
C LEU A 61 2.45 7.15 -17.03
N HIS A 62 1.51 7.12 -16.09
CA HIS A 62 1.04 8.31 -15.39
C HIS A 62 2.17 8.96 -14.58
N ILE A 63 2.97 8.18 -13.84
CA ILE A 63 4.12 8.71 -13.09
C ILE A 63 5.14 9.35 -14.03
N ASP A 64 5.49 8.69 -15.14
CA ASP A 64 6.48 9.23 -16.09
C ASP A 64 5.99 10.55 -16.72
N VAL A 65 4.71 10.64 -17.11
CA VAL A 65 4.10 11.88 -17.62
C VAL A 65 4.04 12.96 -16.54
N LEU A 66 3.66 12.58 -15.31
CA LEU A 66 3.56 13.50 -14.17
C LEU A 66 4.93 14.11 -13.85
N LEU A 67 5.99 13.30 -13.79
CA LEU A 67 7.36 13.78 -13.58
C LEU A 67 7.80 14.74 -14.69
N GLY A 68 7.43 14.47 -15.95
CA GLY A 68 7.66 15.38 -17.08
C GLY A 68 7.01 16.75 -16.89
N LYS A 69 5.72 16.77 -16.51
CA LYS A 69 5.01 18.02 -16.25
C LYS A 69 5.56 18.76 -15.02
N LEU A 70 5.85 18.02 -13.95
CA LEU A 70 6.42 18.56 -12.72
C LEU A 70 7.82 19.16 -12.93
N LYS A 71 8.65 18.59 -13.80
CA LYS A 71 9.92 19.20 -14.20
C LYS A 71 9.68 20.59 -14.80
N ALA A 72 8.79 20.71 -15.76
CA ALA A 72 8.48 22.00 -16.39
C ALA A 72 7.91 23.00 -15.37
N LEU A 73 7.04 22.53 -14.47
CA LEU A 73 6.45 23.36 -13.43
C LEU A 73 7.49 23.89 -12.44
N PHE A 74 8.48 23.08 -12.07
CA PHE A 74 9.59 23.49 -11.20
C PHE A 74 10.41 24.65 -11.77
N HIS A 75 10.51 24.77 -13.10
CA HIS A 75 11.17 25.93 -13.71
C HIS A 75 10.34 27.22 -13.57
N GLN A 76 9.01 27.11 -13.52
CA GLN A 76 8.07 28.24 -13.45
C GLN A 76 7.71 28.66 -12.01
N ARG A 77 7.53 27.69 -11.10
CA ARG A 77 7.13 27.87 -9.70
C ARG A 77 8.31 27.59 -8.75
N LYS A 78 9.09 28.63 -8.43
CA LYS A 78 10.27 28.50 -7.53
C LYS A 78 9.93 28.31 -6.06
N ASP A 79 8.68 28.59 -5.69
CA ASP A 79 8.13 28.41 -4.35
C ASP A 79 7.57 27.00 -4.13
N LEU A 80 7.28 26.24 -5.20
CA LEU A 80 6.79 24.88 -5.12
C LEU A 80 7.91 23.90 -4.77
N LYS A 81 7.67 23.04 -3.77
CA LYS A 81 8.57 21.94 -3.42
C LYS A 81 8.07 20.63 -4.00
N ILE A 82 8.98 19.86 -4.60
CA ILE A 82 8.66 18.55 -5.18
C ILE A 82 9.54 17.50 -4.50
N ILE A 83 8.90 16.49 -3.91
CA ILE A 83 9.56 15.35 -3.26
C ILE A 83 9.23 14.11 -4.07
N VAL A 84 10.25 13.33 -4.43
CA VAL A 84 10.09 12.09 -5.17
C VAL A 84 10.61 10.95 -4.30
N ILE A 85 9.78 9.94 -4.07
CA ILE A 85 10.06 8.80 -3.20
C ILE A 85 9.97 7.51 -4.02
N GLY A 86 10.93 6.60 -3.83
CA GLY A 86 10.90 5.27 -4.41
C GLY A 86 12.07 4.40 -3.95
N GLU A 87 11.97 3.11 -4.22
CA GLU A 87 13.00 2.12 -3.90
C GLU A 87 13.98 2.02 -5.08
N ASP A 88 15.29 2.06 -4.77
CA ASP A 88 16.38 2.00 -5.77
C ASP A 88 16.15 2.90 -6.99
N LEU A 89 16.06 4.22 -6.74
CA LEU A 89 15.73 5.21 -7.77
C LEU A 89 16.73 5.32 -8.93
N GLY A 90 17.77 4.48 -9.00
CA GLY A 90 18.82 4.61 -10.00
C GLY A 90 19.29 6.06 -10.05
N THR A 91 19.60 6.61 -8.87
CA THR A 91 19.72 8.03 -8.51
C THR A 91 20.28 8.91 -9.63
N HIS A 92 21.29 8.41 -10.35
CA HIS A 92 21.92 9.07 -11.47
C HIS A 92 21.00 9.44 -12.66
N LYS A 93 19.93 8.69 -12.91
CA LYS A 93 18.94 9.02 -13.96
C LYS A 93 18.06 10.20 -13.54
N PHE A 94 17.60 10.19 -12.29
CA PHE A 94 16.90 11.36 -11.72
C PHE A 94 17.84 12.57 -11.61
N MET A 95 19.19 12.38 -11.48
CA MET A 95 20.23 13.45 -11.52
C MET A 95 20.08 14.28 -12.77
N LEU A 96 20.09 13.56 -13.88
CA LEU A 96 20.05 14.15 -15.20
C LEU A 96 18.65 14.67 -15.53
N PHE A 97 17.61 13.98 -15.07
CA PHE A 97 16.24 14.38 -15.34
C PHE A 97 15.89 15.74 -14.72
N PHE A 98 16.23 16.00 -13.45
CA PHE A 98 15.94 17.27 -12.78
C PHE A 98 17.09 18.30 -12.87
N ASP A 99 17.90 18.24 -13.93
CA ASP A 99 18.99 19.20 -14.20
C ASP A 99 19.95 19.41 -13.00
N ARG A 100 20.15 18.36 -12.19
CA ARG A 100 20.92 18.37 -10.92
C ARG A 100 20.41 19.34 -9.83
N HIS A 101 19.20 19.86 -9.94
CA HIS A 101 18.58 20.73 -8.93
C HIS A 101 17.80 19.96 -7.87
N TYR A 102 18.45 19.05 -7.14
CA TYR A 102 17.78 18.34 -6.05
C TYR A 102 18.76 17.74 -5.03
N LEU A 103 18.22 17.34 -3.88
CA LEU A 103 18.94 16.68 -2.80
C LEU A 103 18.52 15.21 -2.75
N ILE A 104 19.50 14.32 -2.58
CA ILE A 104 19.25 12.88 -2.40
C ILE A 104 19.42 12.57 -0.93
N SER A 105 18.39 11.95 -0.35
CA SER A 105 18.48 11.33 0.96
C SER A 105 18.24 9.83 0.79
N THR A 106 19.18 9.02 1.23
CA THR A 106 19.01 7.57 1.30
C THR A 106 18.73 7.20 2.74
N LEU A 107 17.60 6.56 2.99
CA LEU A 107 17.29 6.00 4.29
C LEU A 107 18.02 4.66 4.45
N PRO A 108 18.63 4.39 5.62
CA PRO A 108 19.29 3.10 5.85
C PRO A 108 18.26 1.98 5.81
N ARG A 109 18.52 0.96 4.99
CA ARG A 109 17.71 -0.26 4.93
C ARG A 109 18.08 -1.12 6.14
N VAL A 110 17.18 -1.20 7.13
CA VAL A 110 17.35 -2.06 8.30
C VAL A 110 16.53 -3.32 8.06
N GLU A 111 17.08 -4.27 7.32
CA GLU A 111 16.46 -5.58 7.14
C GLU A 111 17.49 -6.68 7.40
N THR A 112 17.15 -7.60 8.32
CA THR A 112 17.77 -8.91 8.36
C THR A 112 17.26 -9.72 7.17
N PRO A 113 18.13 -10.29 6.33
CA PRO A 113 17.68 -11.02 5.14
C PRO A 113 16.80 -12.20 5.54
N PRO A 114 15.67 -12.42 4.85
CA PRO A 114 14.79 -13.55 5.15
C PRO A 114 15.47 -14.87 4.74
N THR A 115 15.07 -15.96 5.40
CA THR A 115 15.44 -17.30 4.94
C THR A 115 14.59 -17.65 3.71
N ILE A 116 15.23 -17.96 2.59
CA ILE A 116 14.54 -18.33 1.35
C ILE A 116 14.52 -19.86 1.25
N VAL A 117 13.32 -20.41 1.06
CA VAL A 117 13.11 -21.86 0.85
C VAL A 117 12.45 -22.05 -0.50
N HIS A 118 13.03 -22.92 -1.33
CA HIS A 118 12.51 -23.24 -2.66
C HIS A 118 11.77 -24.58 -2.65
N ALA A 119 10.69 -24.65 -3.45
CA ALA A 119 10.04 -25.91 -3.72
C ALA A 119 11.01 -26.88 -4.45
N PRO A 120 11.00 -28.18 -4.13
CA PRO A 120 11.93 -29.13 -4.72
C PRO A 120 11.67 -29.37 -6.22
N HIS A 121 10.45 -29.13 -6.69
CA HIS A 121 10.03 -29.33 -8.07
C HIS A 121 9.07 -28.22 -8.53
N GLN A 122 8.90 -28.08 -9.85
CA GLN A 122 7.89 -27.18 -10.41
C GLN A 122 6.49 -27.58 -9.94
N CYS A 123 5.73 -26.59 -9.51
CA CYS A 123 4.38 -26.78 -9.03
C CYS A 123 3.38 -26.54 -10.16
N LEU A 124 2.62 -27.58 -10.53
CA LEU A 124 1.56 -27.51 -11.54
C LEU A 124 0.26 -26.93 -10.98
N LEU A 125 0.12 -26.88 -9.66
CA LEU A 125 -1.06 -26.42 -8.93
C LEU A 125 -0.66 -25.40 -7.85
N PRO A 126 -0.37 -24.14 -8.24
CA PRO A 126 0.20 -23.15 -7.34
C PRO A 126 -0.69 -22.85 -6.12
N VAL A 127 -2.01 -22.81 -6.31
CA VAL A 127 -2.96 -22.49 -5.24
C VAL A 127 -3.01 -23.59 -4.19
N GLU A 128 -3.15 -24.84 -4.63
CA GLU A 128 -3.17 -26.01 -3.76
C GLU A 128 -1.85 -26.13 -2.99
N SER A 129 -0.71 -25.95 -3.68
CA SER A 129 0.59 -25.98 -3.02
C SER A 129 0.78 -24.85 -2.01
N ALA A 130 0.24 -23.67 -2.26
CA ALA A 130 0.25 -22.57 -1.30
C ALA A 130 -0.55 -22.95 -0.04
N ILE A 131 -1.76 -23.51 -0.21
CA ILE A 131 -2.61 -23.97 0.90
C ILE A 131 -1.89 -25.04 1.74
N GLU A 132 -1.30 -26.05 1.10
CA GLU A 132 -0.54 -27.10 1.81
C GLU A 132 0.67 -26.53 2.56
N THR A 133 1.37 -25.56 1.96
CA THR A 133 2.50 -24.90 2.62
C THR A 133 2.04 -24.15 3.87
N ILE A 134 0.93 -23.42 3.78
CA ILE A 134 0.35 -22.68 4.91
C ILE A 134 -0.07 -23.63 6.02
N CYS A 135 -0.73 -24.75 5.68
CA CYS A 135 -1.11 -25.78 6.65
C CYS A 135 0.12 -26.38 7.37
N GLY A 136 1.23 -26.54 6.65
CA GLY A 136 2.51 -26.98 7.22
C GLY A 136 3.17 -25.97 8.17
N LEU A 137 2.75 -24.70 8.14
CA LEU A 137 3.25 -23.63 9.01
C LEU A 137 2.42 -23.44 10.28
N LYS A 138 1.45 -24.31 10.59
CA LYS A 138 0.56 -24.20 11.76
C LYS A 138 1.27 -23.98 13.11
N ASP A 139 2.47 -24.54 13.28
CA ASP A 139 3.23 -24.47 14.52
C ASP A 139 4.17 -23.24 14.57
N LYS A 140 4.07 -22.34 13.58
CA LYS A 140 4.88 -21.11 13.50
C LYS A 140 4.03 -19.91 13.93
N GLU A 141 4.61 -19.08 14.78
CA GLU A 141 4.01 -17.79 15.13
C GLU A 141 4.28 -16.74 14.03
N GLY A 142 3.28 -15.91 13.74
CA GLY A 142 3.40 -14.75 12.85
C GLY A 142 2.30 -14.67 11.79
N ASN A 143 2.27 -13.54 11.09
CA ASN A 143 1.37 -13.32 9.96
C ASN A 143 1.96 -13.92 8.68
N ILE A 144 1.09 -14.43 7.80
CA ILE A 144 1.48 -15.03 6.53
C ILE A 144 0.97 -14.13 5.39
N LEU A 145 1.88 -13.69 4.51
CA LEU A 145 1.53 -13.02 3.26
C LEU A 145 1.64 -14.01 2.11
N VAL A 146 0.55 -14.19 1.36
CA VAL A 146 0.47 -15.11 0.22
C VAL A 146 0.16 -14.32 -1.03
N LEU A 147 0.95 -14.49 -2.08
CA LEU A 147 0.75 -13.85 -3.37
C LEU A 147 0.14 -14.86 -4.35
N LEU A 148 -1.06 -14.56 -4.85
CA LEU A 148 -1.81 -15.40 -5.78
C LEU A 148 -2.16 -14.58 -7.04
N ALA A 149 -2.35 -15.26 -8.16
CA ALA A 149 -2.42 -14.61 -9.47
C ALA A 149 -3.74 -13.85 -9.70
N THR A 150 -4.86 -14.37 -9.19
CA THR A 150 -6.20 -13.82 -9.45
C THR A 150 -7.02 -13.68 -8.18
N SER A 151 -8.08 -12.85 -8.22
CA SER A 151 -9.05 -12.74 -7.12
C SER A 151 -9.72 -14.09 -6.83
N ASP A 152 -10.02 -14.87 -7.87
CA ASP A 152 -10.64 -16.19 -7.73
C ASP A 152 -9.71 -17.17 -7.00
N ASP A 153 -8.40 -17.12 -7.28
CA ASP A 153 -7.40 -17.90 -6.55
C ASP A 153 -7.33 -17.48 -5.08
N VAL A 154 -7.40 -16.18 -4.80
CA VAL A 154 -7.42 -15.63 -3.44
C VAL A 154 -8.65 -16.11 -2.67
N ASP A 155 -9.84 -16.00 -3.26
CA ASP A 155 -11.09 -16.44 -2.65
C ASP A 155 -11.10 -17.96 -2.41
N LYS A 156 -10.63 -18.74 -3.40
CA LYS A 156 -10.50 -20.20 -3.28
C LYS A 156 -9.55 -20.58 -2.14
N ALA A 157 -8.37 -19.96 -2.07
CA ALA A 157 -7.39 -20.22 -1.03
C ALA A 157 -7.93 -19.85 0.36
N CYS A 158 -8.52 -18.66 0.52
CA CYS A 158 -9.08 -18.23 1.80
C CYS A 158 -10.19 -19.16 2.28
N LYS A 159 -11.06 -19.61 1.37
CA LYS A 159 -12.13 -20.56 1.70
C LYS A 159 -11.59 -21.90 2.16
N GLU A 160 -10.55 -22.42 1.50
CA GLU A 160 -9.99 -23.73 1.86
C GLU A 160 -9.17 -23.67 3.16
N ILE A 161 -8.39 -22.61 3.35
CA ILE A 161 -7.63 -22.37 4.59
C ILE A 161 -8.58 -22.26 5.78
N GLY A 162 -9.64 -21.43 5.67
CA GLY A 162 -10.63 -21.27 6.73
C GLY A 162 -11.45 -22.52 7.05
N ARG A 163 -11.40 -23.57 6.22
CA ARG A 163 -11.99 -24.88 6.53
C ARG A 163 -11.03 -25.84 7.23
N ARG A 164 -9.73 -25.60 7.09
CA ARG A 164 -8.66 -26.48 7.59
C ARG A 164 -7.97 -25.94 8.83
N MET A 165 -8.00 -24.62 9.04
CA MET A 165 -7.27 -23.91 10.09
C MET A 165 -8.18 -22.86 10.73
N ASP A 166 -8.75 -23.19 11.88
CA ASP A 166 -9.65 -22.28 12.62
C ASP A 166 -8.89 -21.13 13.29
N GLU A 167 -7.59 -21.31 13.56
CA GLU A 167 -6.72 -20.29 14.18
C GLU A 167 -6.24 -19.18 13.23
N LEU A 168 -6.48 -19.30 11.91
CA LEU A 168 -6.05 -18.29 10.94
C LEU A 168 -7.22 -17.44 10.46
N VAL A 169 -7.05 -16.12 10.56
CA VAL A 169 -7.97 -15.15 9.97
C VAL A 169 -7.49 -14.76 8.58
N CYS A 170 -8.23 -15.15 7.54
CA CYS A 170 -7.90 -14.79 6.16
C CYS A 170 -8.38 -13.37 5.81
N VAL A 171 -7.43 -12.49 5.48
CA VAL A 171 -7.70 -11.16 4.92
C VAL A 171 -7.45 -11.19 3.41
N ARG A 172 -8.49 -10.88 2.63
CA ARG A 172 -8.42 -10.85 1.16
C ARG A 172 -8.03 -9.47 0.67
N LEU A 173 -7.05 -9.41 -0.25
CA LEU A 173 -6.55 -8.16 -0.82
C LEU A 173 -6.44 -8.28 -2.34
N TYR A 174 -7.30 -7.58 -3.06
CA TYR A 174 -7.24 -7.39 -4.52
C TYR A 174 -8.03 -6.13 -4.93
N PRO A 175 -7.81 -5.59 -6.15
CA PRO A 175 -8.55 -4.41 -6.61
C PRO A 175 -10.07 -4.61 -6.55
N GLY A 176 -10.79 -3.65 -5.97
CA GLY A 176 -12.25 -3.68 -5.86
C GLY A 176 -12.81 -4.14 -4.51
N VAL A 177 -11.98 -4.68 -3.61
CA VAL A 177 -12.40 -4.95 -2.23
C VAL A 177 -12.71 -3.64 -1.51
N THR A 178 -13.89 -3.57 -0.88
CA THR A 178 -14.34 -2.37 -0.18
C THR A 178 -13.68 -2.21 1.19
N LEU A 179 -13.62 -0.97 1.69
CA LEU A 179 -13.14 -0.71 3.06
C LEU A 179 -14.00 -1.43 4.11
N GLU A 180 -15.30 -1.58 3.87
CA GLU A 180 -16.20 -2.31 4.76
C GLU A 180 -15.81 -3.78 4.86
N GLU A 181 -15.52 -4.45 3.74
CA GLU A 181 -15.05 -5.84 3.72
C GLU A 181 -13.71 -6.01 4.46
N LEU A 182 -12.80 -5.04 4.33
CA LEU A 182 -11.53 -5.05 5.06
C LEU A 182 -11.71 -4.80 6.57
N VAL A 183 -12.61 -3.90 6.95
CA VAL A 183 -12.89 -3.58 8.36
C VAL A 183 -13.68 -4.68 9.06
N LEU A 184 -14.62 -5.34 8.37
CA LEU A 184 -15.34 -6.49 8.92
C LEU A 184 -14.39 -7.60 9.35
N THR A 185 -13.31 -7.81 8.59
CA THR A 185 -12.28 -8.79 8.95
C THR A 185 -11.53 -8.42 10.24
N ARG A 186 -11.35 -7.12 10.54
CA ARG A 186 -10.78 -6.63 11.81
C ARG A 186 -11.76 -6.67 12.99
N SER A 187 -13.07 -6.57 12.74
CA SER A 187 -14.06 -6.68 13.81
C SER A 187 -14.11 -8.09 14.39
N ILE A 188 -13.83 -9.12 13.56
CA ILE A 188 -13.66 -10.51 14.01
C ILE A 188 -12.50 -10.61 15.01
N GLU A 189 -11.34 -10.01 14.71
CA GLU A 189 -10.17 -9.98 15.62
C GLU A 189 -10.52 -9.39 16.99
N ARG A 190 -11.32 -8.30 17.05
CA ARG A 190 -11.75 -7.71 18.33
C ARG A 190 -12.71 -8.61 19.10
N SER A 191 -13.68 -9.24 18.44
CA SER A 191 -14.62 -10.13 19.12
C SER A 191 -13.96 -11.39 19.69
N GLU A 192 -12.96 -11.95 19.01
CA GLU A 192 -12.25 -13.15 19.49
C GLU A 192 -11.24 -12.83 20.59
N LEU A 193 -10.57 -11.67 20.54
CA LEU A 193 -9.75 -11.16 21.65
C LEU A 193 -10.59 -10.90 22.91
N GLU A 194 -11.80 -10.34 22.78
CA GLU A 194 -12.71 -10.13 23.91
C GLU A 194 -13.30 -11.44 24.47
N CYS A 195 -13.56 -12.44 23.60
CA CYS A 195 -14.04 -13.75 24.03
C CYS A 195 -12.94 -14.59 24.71
N GLY A 196 -11.69 -14.52 24.23
CA GLY A 196 -10.53 -15.19 24.81
C GLY A 196 -10.12 -14.66 26.20
N ILE A 197 -10.39 -13.39 26.49
CA ILE A 197 -10.15 -12.80 27.83
C ILE A 197 -11.18 -13.31 28.86
N ASN A 198 -12.41 -13.61 28.44
CA ASN A 198 -13.48 -14.06 29.34
C ASN A 198 -13.38 -15.54 29.77
N HIS A 199 -12.67 -16.39 29.02
CA HIS A 199 -12.46 -17.80 29.41
C HIS A 199 -11.31 -18.03 30.40
N LYS A 200 -10.40 -17.07 30.59
CA LYS A 200 -9.34 -17.18 31.62
C LYS A 200 -9.73 -16.67 33.02
N ARG A 201 -10.93 -16.09 33.22
CA ARG A 201 -11.40 -15.58 34.53
C ARG A 201 -12.35 -16.49 35.31
N ARG A 202 -12.62 -17.72 34.83
CA ARG A 202 -13.47 -18.71 35.54
C ARG A 202 -12.71 -19.99 35.87
N ARG A 203 -11.56 -19.89 36.52
CA ARG A 203 -10.98 -20.97 37.33
C ARG A 203 -10.14 -20.37 38.46
N TYR A 204 -10.82 -19.95 39.52
CA TYR A 204 -10.34 -19.97 40.90
C TYR A 204 -11.55 -20.25 41.78
#